data_AF-A0A816CRQ3-F1
#
_entry.id   AF-A0A816CRQ3-F1
#
_cell.length_a   1.000
_cell.length_b   1.000
_cell.length_c   1.000
_cell.angle_alpha   90.00
_cell.angle_beta   90.00
_cell.angle_gamma   90.00
#
_symmetry.space_group_name_H-M   'P 1'
#
loop_
_entity.id
_entity.type
_entity.pdbx_description
1 polymer ?
#
loop_
_entity_poly.entity_id
_entity_poly.type
_entity_poly.pdbx_seq_one_letter_code
_entity_poly.pdbx_strand_id
1 'polypeptide(L)'
;MIAAYHYVARSKDPRRSFQAFTSCSRNRAKAEQFGNALFVLNAENHISYRTLNMDISALSTYPDEEEILIRPGRSFKIERVEFDKTKNKHIIYLTSISTSDAN
;
A
#
# COMPACT_ATOMS: atom_id res chain seq x y z
N MET A 1 11.17 -7.62 10.01
CA MET A 1 10.25 -6.57 9.55
C MET A 1 8.79 -7.06 9.43
N ILE A 2 8.51 -8.17 8.74
CA ILE A 2 7.13 -8.67 8.51
C ILE A 2 6.37 -9.03 9.81
N ALA A 3 7.06 -9.58 10.83
CA ALA A 3 6.46 -9.87 12.13
C ALA A 3 5.81 -8.65 12.80
N ALA A 4 6.34 -7.44 12.56
CA ALA A 4 5.74 -6.20 13.06
C ALA A 4 4.35 -5.98 12.44
N TYR A 5 4.17 -6.25 11.14
CA TYR A 5 2.86 -6.13 10.49
C TYR A 5 1.84 -7.12 11.05
N HIS A 6 2.25 -8.36 11.35
CA HIS A 6 1.39 -9.34 12.03
C HIS A 6 0.95 -8.85 13.42
N TYR A 7 1.88 -8.29 14.19
CA TYR A 7 1.57 -7.73 15.51
C TYR A 7 0.58 -6.57 15.42
N VAL A 8 0.85 -5.62 14.51
CA VAL A 8 0.04 -4.41 14.35
C VAL A 8 -1.36 -4.70 13.86
N ALA A 9 -1.52 -5.65 12.92
CA ALA A 9 -2.83 -6.09 12.44
C ALA A 9 -3.74 -6.63 13.58
N ARG A 10 -3.15 -7.07 14.70
CA ARG A 10 -3.87 -7.59 15.88
C ARG A 10 -3.97 -6.59 17.03
N SER A 11 -3.39 -5.41 16.86
CA SER A 11 -3.31 -4.38 17.90
C SER A 11 -4.56 -3.51 17.93
N LYS A 12 -4.77 -2.80 19.04
CA LYS A 12 -5.86 -1.80 19.18
C LYS A 12 -5.69 -0.60 18.25
N ASP A 13 -4.45 -0.32 17.80
CA ASP A 13 -4.16 0.74 16.84
C ASP A 13 -3.38 0.20 15.62
N PRO A 14 -4.10 -0.33 14.61
CA PRO A 14 -3.50 -0.90 13.41
C PRO A 14 -3.02 0.15 12.39
N ARG A 15 -2.98 1.45 12.75
CA ARG A 15 -2.67 2.53 11.83
C ARG A 15 -1.16 2.71 11.69
N ARG A 16 -0.65 2.80 10.47
CA ARG A 16 0.76 3.04 10.16
C ARG A 16 0.89 4.02 9.00
N SER A 17 2.08 4.56 8.80
CA SER A 17 2.34 5.48 7.69
C SER A 17 3.71 5.25 7.09
N PHE A 18 3.81 5.43 5.77
CA PHE A 18 5.08 5.39 5.06
C PHE A 18 5.77 6.74 5.23
N GLN A 19 7.01 6.76 5.74
CA GLN A 19 7.74 8.02 6.00
C GLN A 19 8.50 8.53 4.77
N ALA A 20 8.56 7.75 3.70
CA ALA A 20 9.17 8.11 2.44
C ALA A 20 8.14 7.99 1.31
N PHE A 21 8.48 8.55 0.15
CA PHE A 21 7.72 8.27 -1.07
C PHE A 21 7.70 6.77 -1.30
N THR A 22 6.51 6.23 -1.53
CA THR A 22 6.32 4.79 -1.76
C THR A 22 5.76 4.61 -3.14
N SER A 23 6.57 4.02 -4.03
CA SER A 23 6.14 3.62 -5.36
C SER A 23 5.23 2.41 -5.24
N CYS A 24 4.12 2.43 -5.97
CA CYS A 24 3.10 1.39 -6.03
C CYS A 24 2.73 1.17 -7.50
N SER A 25 2.13 0.01 -7.78
CA SER A 25 1.65 -0.33 -9.11
C SER A 25 0.17 -0.67 -9.05
N ARG A 26 -0.62 -0.19 -10.01
CA ARG A 26 -2.00 -0.67 -10.21
C ARG A 26 -2.02 -2.09 -10.80
N ASN A 27 -0.93 -2.50 -11.45
CA ASN A 27 -0.77 -3.83 -11.99
C ASN A 27 -0.20 -4.79 -10.94
N ARG A 28 -1.09 -5.58 -10.32
CA ARG A 28 -0.69 -6.58 -9.31
C ARG A 28 0.39 -7.54 -9.81
N ALA A 29 0.33 -7.96 -11.07
CA ALA A 29 1.29 -8.92 -11.61
C ALA A 29 2.71 -8.34 -11.64
N LYS A 30 2.85 -7.02 -11.86
CA LYS A 30 4.11 -6.29 -11.75
C LYS A 30 4.56 -6.17 -10.29
N ALA A 31 3.68 -5.71 -9.41
CA ALA A 31 4.00 -5.59 -7.98
C ALA A 31 4.45 -6.93 -7.35
N GLU A 32 3.87 -8.04 -7.77
CA GLU A 32 4.20 -9.38 -7.28
C GLU A 32 5.61 -9.85 -7.66
N GLN A 33 6.28 -9.21 -8.62
CA GLN A 33 7.66 -9.56 -9.01
C GLN A 33 8.69 -9.09 -7.98
N PHE A 34 8.32 -8.16 -7.09
CA PHE A 34 9.23 -7.55 -6.13
C PHE A 34 9.17 -8.20 -4.75
N GLY A 35 10.35 -8.39 -4.14
CA GLY A 35 10.52 -8.75 -2.73
C GLY A 35 9.84 -10.03 -2.26
N ASN A 36 9.84 -10.25 -0.95
CA ASN A 36 9.19 -11.37 -0.26
C ASN A 36 7.87 -10.98 0.44
N ALA A 37 7.43 -9.74 0.25
CA ALA A 37 6.16 -9.24 0.74
C ALA A 37 5.45 -8.44 -0.37
N LEU A 38 4.12 -8.57 -0.44
CA LEU A 38 3.26 -7.77 -1.29
C LEU A 38 2.35 -6.92 -0.41
N PHE A 39 2.37 -5.61 -0.62
CA PHE A 39 1.43 -4.68 0.01
C PHE A 39 0.28 -4.43 -0.95
N VAL A 40 -0.95 -4.71 -0.52
CA VAL A 40 -2.17 -4.51 -1.29
C VAL A 40 -2.92 -3.36 -0.65
N LEU A 41 -2.80 -2.16 -1.21
CA LEU A 41 -3.48 -0.97 -0.72
C LEU A 41 -4.80 -0.78 -1.45
N ASN A 42 -5.90 -0.88 -0.70
CA ASN A 42 -7.19 -0.38 -1.15
C ASN A 42 -7.24 1.12 -0.84
N ALA A 43 -7.01 1.94 -1.86
CA ALA A 43 -7.16 3.38 -1.77
C ALA A 43 -8.52 3.76 -2.39
N GLU A 44 -9.29 4.60 -1.70
CA GLU A 44 -10.53 5.11 -2.28
C GLU A 44 -10.23 5.87 -3.59
N ASN A 45 -11.05 5.62 -4.61
CA ASN A 45 -10.95 6.14 -5.99
C ASN A 45 -11.12 7.66 -6.11
N HIS A 46 -11.05 8.41 -5.01
CA HIS A 46 -11.07 9.85 -5.08
C HIS A 46 -9.76 10.29 -5.73
N ILE A 47 -9.83 10.69 -7.00
CA ILE A 47 -8.79 11.45 -7.69
C ILE A 47 -9.10 12.92 -7.42
N SER A 48 -8.67 13.42 -6.28
CA SER A 48 -8.60 14.87 -6.04
C SER A 48 -7.14 15.27 -5.90
N TYR A 49 -6.79 16.51 -6.19
CA TYR A 49 -5.44 17.04 -5.92
C TYR A 49 -5.00 16.91 -4.43
N ARG A 50 -5.94 16.57 -3.51
CA ARG A 50 -5.67 16.24 -2.09
C ARG A 50 -5.48 14.75 -1.83
N THR A 51 -5.80 13.90 -2.81
CA THR A 51 -5.78 12.44 -2.66
C THR A 51 -4.39 11.88 -2.80
N LEU A 52 -4.25 10.70 -2.18
CA LEU A 52 -3.03 10.12 -1.63
C LEU A 52 -1.98 9.72 -2.68
N ASN A 53 -2.38 9.72 -3.95
CA ASN A 53 -1.84 8.90 -5.01
C ASN A 53 -1.61 9.77 -6.24
N MET A 54 -0.35 9.94 -6.66
CA MET A 54 -0.04 10.59 -7.93
C MET A 54 0.16 9.52 -8.99
N ASP A 55 -0.73 9.44 -9.98
CA ASP A 55 -0.48 8.62 -11.16
C ASP A 55 0.66 9.25 -11.95
N ILE A 56 1.78 8.54 -12.03
CA ILE A 56 2.97 8.94 -12.77
C ILE A 56 3.29 7.98 -13.91
N SER A 57 2.37 7.06 -14.23
CA SER A 57 2.56 6.07 -15.30
C SER A 57 2.95 6.70 -16.64
N ALA A 58 2.32 7.81 -17.00
CA ALA A 58 2.61 8.53 -18.25
C ALA A 58 3.97 9.24 -18.27
N LEU A 59 4.59 9.46 -17.10
CA LEU A 59 5.90 10.12 -16.94
C LEU A 59 7.02 9.11 -16.63
N SER A 60 6.66 7.88 -16.26
CA SER A 60 7.61 6.85 -15.84
C SER A 60 8.37 6.30 -17.05
N THR A 61 9.61 5.86 -16.81
CA THR A 61 10.39 5.10 -17.81
C THR A 61 9.75 3.74 -18.11
N TYR A 62 8.88 3.24 -17.22
CA TYR A 62 8.17 1.97 -17.38
C TYR A 62 6.65 2.15 -17.26
N PRO A 63 5.97 2.70 -18.29
CA PRO A 63 4.53 2.99 -18.22
C PRO A 63 3.64 1.77 -17.91
N ASP A 64 4.06 0.59 -18.36
CA ASP A 64 3.35 -0.69 -18.13
C ASP A 64 3.30 -1.12 -16.65
N GLU A 65 4.11 -0.51 -15.79
CA GLU A 65 4.02 -0.72 -14.34
C GLU A 65 2.83 0.02 -13.74
N GLU A 66 2.16 0.92 -14.48
CA GLU A 66 1.02 1.71 -14.01
C GLU A 66 1.31 2.36 -12.64
N GLU A 67 2.45 3.04 -12.56
CA GLU A 67 3.02 3.52 -11.32
C GLU A 67 2.16 4.61 -10.66
N ILE A 68 1.90 4.41 -9.37
CA ILE A 68 1.26 5.35 -8.47
C ILE A 68 2.24 5.68 -7.36
N LEU A 69 2.52 6.97 -7.17
CA LEU A 69 3.41 7.44 -6.11
C LEU A 69 2.62 7.92 -4.89
N ILE A 70 2.84 7.27 -3.74
CA ILE A 70 2.27 7.67 -2.45
C ILE A 70 3.21 8.65 -1.75
N ARG A 71 2.65 9.76 -1.25
CA ARG A 71 3.42 10.76 -0.50
C ARG A 71 3.82 10.27 0.91
N PRO A 72 4.95 10.75 1.47
CA PRO A 72 5.31 10.56 2.86
C PRO A 72 4.22 10.98 3.85
N GLY A 73 4.18 10.33 5.01
CA GLY A 73 3.33 10.67 6.16
C GLY A 73 1.88 10.23 6.03
N ARG A 74 1.50 9.55 4.95
CA ARG A 74 0.12 9.09 4.75
C ARG A 74 -0.20 7.85 5.56
N SER A 75 -1.28 7.93 6.33
CA SER A 75 -1.74 6.86 7.21
C SER A 75 -2.62 5.86 6.48
N PHE A 76 -2.42 4.59 6.80
CA PHE A 76 -3.20 3.46 6.35
C PHE A 76 -3.45 2.53 7.54
N LYS A 77 -4.54 1.77 7.47
CA LYS A 77 -4.85 0.71 8.41
C LYS A 77 -4.35 -0.62 7.85
N ILE A 78 -3.64 -1.40 8.66
CA ILE A 78 -3.31 -2.78 8.31
C ILE A 78 -4.52 -3.64 8.68
N GLU A 79 -5.20 -4.18 7.68
CA GLU A 79 -6.42 -4.98 7.88
C GLU A 79 -6.08 -6.43 8.24
N ARG A 80 -5.18 -7.04 7.49
CA ARG A 80 -4.75 -8.43 7.70
C ARG A 80 -3.42 -8.69 7.03
N VAL A 81 -2.77 -9.75 7.51
CA VAL A 81 -1.52 -10.26 6.96
C VAL A 81 -1.64 -11.75 6.79
N GLU A 82 -1.36 -12.22 5.57
CA GLU A 82 -1.42 -13.62 5.20
C GLU A 82 -0.09 -14.08 4.61
N PHE A 83 0.12 -15.38 4.56
CA PHE A 83 1.25 -15.99 3.88
C PHE A 83 0.73 -16.90 2.78
N ASP A 84 1.04 -16.54 1.54
CA ASP A 84 0.79 -17.36 0.36
C ASP A 84 1.91 -18.39 0.24
N LYS A 85 1.59 -19.65 0.55
CA LYS A 85 2.54 -20.76 0.49
C LYS A 85 2.99 -21.09 -0.93
N THR A 86 2.12 -20.88 -1.92
CA THR A 86 2.40 -21.18 -3.32
C THR A 86 3.40 -20.16 -3.88
N LYS A 87 3.22 -18.89 -3.53
CA LYS A 87 4.12 -17.79 -3.93
C LYS A 87 5.29 -17.57 -2.97
N ASN A 88 5.33 -18.30 -1.85
CA ASN A 88 6.27 -18.10 -0.76
C ASN A 88 6.40 -16.62 -0.34
N LYS A 89 5.26 -15.93 -0.20
CA LYS A 89 5.18 -14.47 -0.05
C LYS A 89 4.18 -14.05 1.01
N HIS A 90 4.52 -13.04 1.81
CA HIS A 90 3.57 -12.41 2.73
C HIS A 90 2.71 -11.39 2.00
N ILE A 91 1.39 -11.44 2.18
CA ILE A 91 0.47 -10.46 1.61
C ILE A 91 -0.10 -9.62 2.75
N ILE A 92 0.15 -8.31 2.68
CA ILE A 92 -0.22 -7.33 3.70
C ILE A 92 -1.29 -6.43 3.10
N TYR A 93 -2.51 -6.52 3.61
CA TYR A 93 -3.65 -5.76 3.11
C TYR A 93 -3.79 -4.48 3.90
N LEU A 94 -3.83 -3.37 3.18
CA LEU A 94 -3.89 -2.02 3.71
C LEU A 94 -5.15 -1.32 3.20
N THR A 95 -5.76 -0.48 4.04
CA THR A 95 -6.82 0.44 3.62
C THR A 95 -6.38 1.86 3.91
N SER A 96 -6.56 2.78 2.96
CA SER A 96 -6.33 4.20 3.21
C SER A 96 -7.29 4.72 4.28
N ILE A 97 -6.79 5.54 5.20
CA ILE A 97 -7.65 6.19 6.20
C ILE A 97 -8.03 7.57 5.65
N SER A 98 -9.33 7.82 5.51
CA SER A 98 -9.83 9.13 5.14
C SER A 98 -9.77 10.06 6.35
N THR A 99 -9.49 11.35 6.15
CA THR A 99 -9.51 12.34 7.26
C THR A 99 -10.91 12.53 7.87
N SER A 100 -11.96 11.96 7.27
CA SER A 100 -13.32 11.94 7.80
C SER A 100 -13.53 10.94 8.94
N ASP A 101 -12.64 9.94 9.09
CA ASP A 101 -12.74 8.89 10.12
C ASP A 101 -12.11 9.31 11.46
N ALA A 102 -11.75 10.58 11.61
CA ALA A 102 -11.07 11.15 12.78
C ALA A 102 -12.00 11.89 13.75
N ASN A 103 -13.33 11.76 13.59
CA ASN A 103 -14.33 12.35 14.48
C ASN A 103 -14.94 11.32 15.43
#